data_AF-A0A2E7EJH5-F1
#
_entry.id   AF-A0A2E7EJH5-F1
#
_cell.length_a   1.000
_cell.length_b   1.000
_cell.length_c   1.000
_cell.angle_alpha   90.00
_cell.angle_beta   90.00
_cell.angle_gamma   90.00
#
_symmetry.space_group_name_H-M   'P 1'
#
loop_
_entity.id
_entity.type
_entity.pdbx_description
1 polymer ?
#
loop_
_entity_poly.entity_id
_entity_poly.type
_entity_poly.pdbx_seq_one_letter_code
_entity_poly.pdbx_strand_id
1 'polypeptide(L)'
;MVAGFSLTFQSGCDANRVSDTVTVTSETSSPNGEFVATCFNCAGGGAGGSAYTNVNLRRTSDELNPHDSPLGKHKTRSGFSNIKIRWIDDRNLEISYRQTEGPEYEEHNATRVPTKEGITIHYVILT
;
A
#
# COMPACT_ATOMS: atom_id res chain seq x y z
N MET A 1 -24.19 8.29 1.34
CA MET A 1 -23.59 8.36 2.69
C MET A 1 -22.48 7.32 2.71
N VAL A 2 -21.23 7.70 2.41
CA VAL A 2 -20.12 6.74 2.36
C VAL A 2 -19.54 6.69 3.77
N ALA A 3 -19.79 5.60 4.48
CA ALA A 3 -19.21 5.35 5.78
C ALA A 3 -17.70 5.19 5.60
N GLY A 4 -16.92 6.16 6.07
CA GLY A 4 -15.47 6.01 6.19
C GLY A 4 -15.19 4.96 7.27
N PHE A 5 -15.01 3.71 6.87
CA PHE A 5 -14.65 2.63 7.77
C PHE A 5 -13.15 2.68 8.02
N SER A 6 -12.74 3.22 9.18
CA SER A 6 -11.35 3.17 9.63
C SER A 6 -11.12 1.81 10.29
N LEU A 7 -10.80 0.78 9.50
CA LEU A 7 -10.34 -0.50 10.04
C LEU A 7 -8.88 -0.33 10.53
N THR A 8 -8.69 -0.54 11.83
CA THR A 8 -7.37 -0.63 12.46
C THR A 8 -7.10 -2.10 12.71
N PHE A 9 -6.13 -2.67 11.99
CA PHE A 9 -5.70 -4.05 12.18
C PHE A 9 -4.37 -4.08 12.92
N GLN A 10 -4.30 -4.92 13.94
CA GLN A 10 -3.08 -5.15 14.71
C GLN A 10 -2.32 -6.33 14.07
N SER A 11 -1.79 -6.10 12.87
CA SER A 11 -0.89 -7.03 12.18
C SER A 11 0.52 -6.43 12.19
N GLY A 12 1.48 -7.12 12.80
CA GLY A 12 2.87 -6.66 12.86
C GLY A 12 3.43 -6.35 11.47
N CYS A 13 4.02 -5.17 11.31
CA CYS A 13 4.72 -4.75 10.08
C CYS A 13 6.22 -5.05 10.15
N ASP A 14 6.68 -5.59 11.27
CA ASP A 14 7.87 -6.42 11.42
C ASP A 14 7.43 -7.79 11.97
N ALA A 15 7.97 -8.88 11.43
CA ALA A 15 7.71 -10.26 11.89
C ALA A 15 8.07 -10.52 13.38
N ASN A 16 8.57 -9.50 14.09
CA ASN A 16 9.10 -9.59 15.44
C ASN A 16 8.65 -8.43 16.36
N ARG A 17 7.71 -7.56 15.96
CA ARG A 17 7.24 -6.43 16.80
C ARG A 17 5.72 -6.42 16.98
N VAL A 18 5.33 -6.64 18.24
CA VAL A 18 3.95 -6.83 18.73
C VAL A 18 3.12 -5.51 18.76
N SER A 19 3.68 -4.39 18.30
CA SER A 19 3.10 -3.04 18.48
C SER A 19 2.72 -2.31 17.19
N ASP A 20 2.96 -2.90 16.02
CA ASP A 20 2.77 -2.17 14.77
C ASP A 20 1.27 -2.08 14.47
N THR A 21 0.83 -0.87 14.14
CA THR A 21 -0.56 -0.54 13.87
C THR A 21 -0.72 -0.28 12.38
N VAL A 22 -1.58 -1.06 11.73
CA VAL A 22 -1.96 -0.83 10.34
C VAL A 22 -3.29 -0.09 10.32
N THR A 23 -3.24 1.12 9.78
CA THR A 23 -4.41 1.97 9.59
C THR A 23 -4.75 2.01 8.10
N VAL A 24 -5.92 1.49 7.72
CA VAL A 24 -6.41 1.61 6.35
C VAL A 24 -6.85 3.05 6.09
N THR A 25 -6.30 3.67 5.04
CA THR A 25 -6.60 5.06 4.66
C THR A 25 -7.54 5.14 3.47
N SER A 26 -7.54 4.13 2.61
CA SER A 26 -8.47 4.02 1.47
C SER A 26 -8.58 2.56 1.05
N GLU A 27 -9.76 2.12 0.63
CA GLU A 27 -9.97 0.77 0.10
C GLU A 27 -10.96 0.83 -1.06
N THR A 28 -10.69 0.07 -2.11
CA THR A 28 -11.58 -0.01 -3.28
C THR A 28 -11.53 -1.40 -3.90
N SER A 29 -12.70 -1.96 -4.16
CA SER A 29 -12.86 -3.24 -4.85
C SER A 29 -12.81 -3.05 -6.36
N SER A 30 -12.32 -4.05 -7.08
CA SER A 30 -12.42 -4.11 -8.54
C SER A 30 -13.88 -4.09 -8.99
N PRO A 31 -14.19 -3.65 -10.24
CA PRO A 31 -15.58 -3.58 -10.70
C PRO A 31 -16.31 -4.94 -10.65
N ASN A 32 -15.60 -6.04 -10.90
CA ASN A 32 -16.11 -7.41 -10.72
C ASN A 32 -16.13 -7.93 -9.28
N GLY A 33 -15.57 -7.21 -8.31
CA GLY A 33 -15.55 -7.56 -6.89
C GLY A 33 -14.57 -8.68 -6.48
N GLU A 34 -13.75 -9.19 -7.40
CA GLU A 34 -12.79 -10.27 -7.12
C GLU A 34 -11.56 -9.80 -6.34
N PHE A 35 -11.17 -8.53 -6.51
CA PHE A 35 -9.96 -7.96 -5.95
C PHE A 35 -10.27 -6.75 -5.08
N VAL A 36 -9.40 -6.53 -4.09
CA VAL A 36 -9.42 -5.35 -3.23
C VAL A 36 -8.03 -4.72 -3.26
N ALA A 37 -8.01 -3.43 -3.53
CA ALA A 37 -6.83 -2.60 -3.41
C ALA A 37 -6.98 -1.68 -2.19
N THR A 38 -6.04 -1.79 -1.25
CA THR A 38 -6.09 -1.10 0.05
C THR A 38 -4.86 -0.22 0.18
N CYS A 39 -5.06 1.08 0.36
CA CYS A 39 -4.05 2.01 0.83
C CYS A 39 -4.03 1.95 2.35
N PHE A 40 -2.86 1.79 2.93
CA PHE A 40 -2.69 1.73 4.37
C PHE A 40 -1.46 2.52 4.81
N ASN A 41 -1.51 2.97 6.04
CA ASN A 41 -0.37 3.48 6.76
C ASN A 41 -0.02 2.48 7.86
N CYS A 42 1.21 2.00 7.88
CA CYS A 42 1.70 1.26 9.02
C CYS A 42 2.58 2.15 9.89
N ALA A 43 2.31 2.19 11.19
CA ALA A 43 3.12 2.87 12.19
C ALA A 43 3.52 1.89 13.28
N GLY A 44 4.83 1.74 13.52
CA GLY A 44 5.37 0.77 14.46
C GLY A 44 6.82 1.05 14.84
N GLY A 45 7.27 0.57 16.02
CA GLY A 45 8.69 0.64 16.41
C GLY A 45 9.09 1.51 17.62
N GLY A 46 8.21 1.75 18.59
CA GLY A 46 8.57 2.45 19.84
C GLY A 46 9.17 3.85 19.61
N ALA A 47 10.18 4.24 20.38
CA ALA A 47 10.80 5.58 20.33
C ALA A 47 11.46 5.97 18.98
N GLY A 48 11.58 5.03 18.03
CA GLY A 48 12.10 5.26 16.67
C GLY A 48 11.06 5.02 15.58
N GLY A 49 9.76 5.11 15.93
CA GLY A 49 8.62 4.69 15.11
C GLY A 49 8.77 4.99 13.63
N SER A 50 8.90 3.95 12.81
CA SER A 50 8.91 4.07 11.37
C SER A 50 7.46 4.00 10.89
N ALA A 51 6.97 5.11 10.36
CA ALA A 51 5.69 5.18 9.69
C ALA A 51 5.92 5.14 8.17
N TYR A 52 5.25 4.20 7.49
CA TYR A 52 5.28 4.12 6.04
C TYR A 52 3.87 3.95 5.48
N THR A 53 3.64 4.48 4.30
CA THR A 53 2.37 4.35 3.58
C THR A 53 2.60 3.53 2.32
N ASN A 54 1.73 2.56 2.06
CA ASN A 54 1.81 1.73 0.87
C ASN A 54 0.42 1.22 0.45
N VAL A 55 0.41 0.43 -0.63
CA VAL A 55 -0.75 -0.26 -1.16
C VAL A 55 -0.61 -1.75 -0.93
N ASN A 56 -1.73 -2.44 -0.77
CA ASN A 56 -1.82 -3.89 -0.93
C ASN A 56 -2.89 -4.18 -1.99
N LEU A 57 -2.63 -5.16 -2.84
CA LEU A 57 -3.58 -5.67 -3.81
C LEU A 57 -3.73 -7.17 -3.54
N ARG A 58 -4.95 -7.61 -3.25
CA ARG A 58 -5.26 -8.99 -2.89
C ARG A 58 -6.62 -9.41 -3.43
N ARG A 59 -6.94 -10.70 -3.37
CA ARG A 59 -8.31 -11.16 -3.63
C ARG A 59 -9.21 -10.77 -2.46
N THR A 60 -10.50 -10.59 -2.71
CA THR A 60 -11.47 -10.25 -1.66
C THR A 60 -11.52 -11.29 -0.53
N SER A 61 -11.18 -12.54 -0.81
CA SER A 61 -11.07 -13.63 0.18
C SER A 61 -9.84 -13.55 1.07
N ASP A 62 -8.83 -12.78 0.68
CA ASP A 62 -7.52 -12.81 1.31
C ASP A 62 -7.41 -11.72 2.39
N GLU A 63 -6.62 -11.99 3.41
CA GLU A 63 -6.32 -11.01 4.46
C GLU A 63 -5.32 -9.95 3.98
N LEU A 64 -5.42 -8.74 4.54
CA LEU A 64 -4.49 -7.66 4.27
C LEU A 64 -3.09 -8.03 4.80
N ASN A 65 -2.10 -8.10 3.90
CA ASN A 65 -0.70 -8.32 4.26
C ASN A 65 0.13 -7.04 3.96
N PRO A 66 0.57 -6.29 4.99
CA PRO A 66 1.37 -5.07 4.83
C PRO A 66 2.75 -5.25 4.18
N HIS A 67 3.26 -6.48 4.14
CA HIS A 67 4.54 -6.80 3.51
C HIS A 67 4.41 -7.09 2.01
N ASP A 68 3.20 -7.42 1.57
CA ASP A 68 2.88 -7.74 0.18
C ASP A 68 2.46 -6.47 -0.59
N SER A 69 3.36 -5.48 -0.56
CA SER A 69 3.13 -4.18 -1.17
C SER A 69 3.81 -4.03 -2.52
N PRO A 70 3.18 -3.37 -3.51
CA PRO A 70 3.70 -3.30 -4.86
C PRO A 70 4.71 -2.17 -5.04
N LEU A 71 4.77 -1.17 -4.15
CA LEU A 71 5.74 -0.08 -4.19
C LEU A 71 6.94 -0.36 -3.27
N GLY A 72 8.13 0.06 -3.72
CA GLY A 72 9.32 0.14 -2.89
C GLY A 72 10.08 -1.17 -2.76
N LYS A 73 11.42 -1.11 -2.78
CA LYS A 73 12.28 -2.27 -2.49
C LYS A 73 12.15 -2.70 -1.02
N HIS A 74 12.25 -1.72 -0.12
CA HIS A 74 12.19 -1.91 1.33
C HIS A 74 10.78 -1.65 1.85
N LYS A 75 10.02 -2.70 2.18
CA LYS A 75 8.57 -2.59 2.47
C LYS A 75 8.23 -1.75 3.68
N THR A 76 9.14 -1.64 4.64
CA THR A 76 8.97 -0.89 5.89
C THR A 76 9.53 0.53 5.84
N ARG A 77 10.07 0.96 4.70
CA ARG A 77 10.69 2.27 4.53
C ARG A 77 9.68 3.29 4.02
N SER A 78 9.67 4.47 4.62
CA SER A 78 8.92 5.62 4.09
C SER A 78 9.60 6.17 2.85
N GLY A 79 8.82 6.62 1.87
CA GLY A 79 9.31 7.07 0.57
C GLY A 79 8.19 7.49 -0.37
N PHE A 80 6.97 7.03 -0.08
CA PHE A 80 5.75 7.37 -0.81
C PHE A 80 4.74 8.06 0.10
N SER A 81 3.97 9.00 -0.47
CA SER A 81 2.93 9.74 0.23
C SER A 81 1.79 10.11 -0.73
N ASN A 82 0.67 10.58 -0.19
CA ASN A 82 -0.51 11.00 -0.97
C ASN A 82 -0.96 9.93 -2.00
N ILE A 83 -0.94 8.67 -1.57
CA ILE A 83 -1.28 7.54 -2.43
C ILE A 83 -2.79 7.54 -2.68
N LYS A 84 -3.17 7.47 -3.95
CA LYS A 84 -4.54 7.33 -4.44
C LYS A 84 -4.63 6.08 -5.30
N ILE A 85 -5.72 5.34 -5.12
CA ILE A 85 -5.98 4.08 -5.79
C ILE A 85 -7.26 4.23 -6.60
N ARG A 86 -7.23 3.76 -7.85
CA ARG A 86 -8.38 3.79 -8.74
C ARG A 86 -8.36 2.59 -9.68
N TRP A 87 -9.45 1.83 -9.71
CA TRP A 87 -9.65 0.81 -10.74
C TRP A 87 -9.99 1.47 -12.08
N ILE A 88 -9.29 1.07 -13.14
CA ILE A 88 -9.59 1.46 -14.53
C ILE A 88 -10.62 0.48 -15.10
N ASP A 89 -10.40 -0.81 -14.88
CA ASP A 89 -11.29 -1.93 -15.22
C ASP A 89 -10.94 -3.15 -14.33
N ASP A 90 -11.51 -4.32 -14.63
CA ASP A 90 -11.31 -5.57 -13.86
C ASP A 90 -9.87 -6.10 -13.84
N ARG A 91 -9.00 -5.59 -14.72
CA ARG A 91 -7.61 -6.05 -14.90
C ARG A 91 -6.58 -4.94 -14.76
N ASN A 92 -7.00 -3.70 -14.59
CA ASN A 92 -6.12 -2.55 -14.59
C ASN A 92 -6.36 -1.68 -13.35
N LEU A 93 -5.33 -1.58 -12.52
CA LEU A 93 -5.32 -0.75 -11.31
C LEU A 93 -4.38 0.43 -11.53
N GLU A 94 -4.83 1.64 -11.21
CA GLU A 94 -3.98 2.83 -11.14
C GLU A 94 -3.61 3.14 -9.70
N ILE A 95 -2.31 3.33 -9.46
CA ILE A 95 -1.76 3.81 -8.19
C ILE A 95 -1.04 5.13 -8.48
N SER A 96 -1.63 6.22 -8.00
CA SER A 96 -1.06 7.56 -8.07
C SER A 96 -0.43 7.94 -6.74
N TYR A 97 0.77 8.52 -6.70
CA TYR A 97 1.45 8.86 -5.44
C TYR A 97 2.51 9.94 -5.61
N ARG A 98 2.85 10.62 -4.53
CA ARG A 98 4.07 11.43 -4.41
C ARG A 98 5.20 10.56 -3.88
N GLN A 99 6.42 10.80 -4.35
CA GLN A 99 7.61 10.12 -3.83
C GLN A 99 8.64 11.14 -3.35
N THR A 100 9.39 10.79 -2.30
CA THR A 100 10.55 11.56 -1.87
C THR A 100 11.71 11.26 -2.81
N GLU A 101 12.35 12.31 -3.32
CA GLU A 101 13.54 12.18 -4.16
C GLU A 101 14.82 12.40 -3.34
N GLY A 102 15.91 11.80 -3.80
CA GLY A 102 17.22 11.87 -3.14
C GLY A 102 18.04 10.59 -3.37
N PRO A 103 19.38 10.65 -3.30
CA PRO A 103 20.25 9.49 -3.47
C PRO A 103 19.88 8.33 -2.53
N GLU A 104 19.41 8.65 -1.33
CA GLU A 104 19.01 7.67 -0.33
C GLU A 104 17.72 6.93 -0.71
N TYR A 105 16.85 7.49 -1.57
CA TYR A 105 15.58 6.90 -1.98
C TYR A 105 15.62 6.26 -3.38
N GLU A 106 16.70 6.45 -4.15
CA GLU A 106 16.82 6.00 -5.55
C GLU A 106 16.54 4.50 -5.70
N GLU A 107 17.24 3.67 -4.94
CA GLU A 107 17.06 2.21 -4.96
C GLU A 107 15.66 1.79 -4.51
N HIS A 108 15.13 2.48 -3.49
CA HIS A 108 13.80 2.18 -2.96
C HIS A 108 12.72 2.50 -4.01
N ASN A 109 12.78 3.68 -4.62
CA ASN A 109 11.80 4.19 -5.60
C ASN A 109 11.88 3.47 -6.96
N ALA A 110 13.02 2.86 -7.29
CA ALA A 110 13.21 2.11 -8.53
C ALA A 110 12.40 0.80 -8.59
N THR A 111 11.94 0.27 -7.45
CA THR A 111 11.24 -1.02 -7.40
C THR A 111 9.73 -0.85 -7.39
N ARG A 112 9.07 -1.44 -8.39
CA ARG A 112 7.61 -1.49 -8.53
C ARG A 112 7.19 -2.84 -9.09
N VAL A 113 6.08 -3.40 -8.59
CA VAL A 113 5.52 -4.65 -9.10
C VAL A 113 4.58 -4.34 -10.27
N PRO A 114 4.93 -4.67 -11.53
CA PRO A 114 4.13 -4.26 -12.68
C PRO A 114 2.81 -5.03 -12.80
N THR A 115 2.75 -6.24 -12.26
CA THR A 115 1.58 -7.12 -12.34
C THR A 115 1.49 -8.01 -11.11
N LYS A 116 0.29 -8.22 -10.59
CA LYS A 116 0.03 -9.12 -9.45
C LYS A 116 -1.34 -9.79 -9.62
N GLU A 117 -1.43 -11.10 -9.42
CA GLU A 117 -2.67 -11.87 -9.60
C GLU A 117 -3.35 -11.66 -10.98
N GLY A 118 -2.56 -11.35 -12.02
CA GLY A 118 -3.08 -11.03 -13.36
C GLY A 118 -3.69 -9.62 -13.51
N ILE A 119 -3.53 -8.76 -12.51
CA ILE A 119 -3.87 -7.33 -12.56
C ILE A 119 -2.63 -6.52 -12.93
N THR A 120 -2.74 -5.71 -13.98
CA THR A 120 -1.72 -4.73 -14.39
C THR A 120 -1.80 -3.50 -13.49
N ILE A 121 -0.66 -3.06 -12.97
CA ILE A 121 -0.57 -1.89 -12.09
C ILE A 121 0.07 -0.73 -12.85
N HIS A 122 -0.71 0.33 -13.06
CA HIS A 122 -0.30 1.59 -13.67
C HIS A 122 0.14 2.57 -12.59
N TYR A 123 1.38 3.03 -12.66
CA TYR A 123 1.94 3.94 -11.67
C TYR A 123 2.00 5.37 -12.20
N VAL A 124 1.42 6.30 -11.44
CA VAL A 124 1.45 7.73 -11.77
C VAL A 124 2.14 8.49 -10.65
N ILE A 125 3.27 9.12 -10.96
CA ILE A 125 3.96 10.00 -10.00
C ILE A 125 3.27 11.36 -10.04
N LEU A 126 2.78 11.81 -8.89
CA LEU A 126 2.18 13.11 -8.70
C LEU A 126 3.28 14.14 -8.41
N THR A 127 3.30 15.23 -9.19
CA THR A 127 4.07 16.44 -8.89
C THR A 127 3.46 17.24 -7.75
#